data_AF-A0A7X9FYQ6-F1
#
_entry.id   AF-A0A7X9FYQ6-F1
#
_cell.length_a   1.000
_cell.length_b   1.000
_cell.length_c   1.000
_cell.angle_alpha   90.00
_cell.angle_beta   90.00
_cell.angle_gamma   90.00
#
_symmetry.space_group_name_H-M   'P 1'
#
loop_
_entity.id
_entity.type
_entity.pdbx_description
1 polymer ?
#
loop_
_entity_poly.entity_id
_entity_poly.type
_entity_poly.pdbx_seq_one_letter_code
_entity_poly.pdbx_strand_id
1 'polypeptide(L)' 'MSRPKTPLVPEAREWLTKFKMECAKEIGHEQFVKENNDHYKGDLTSAQNGREGGPIGGQMVKRMIEFAERSMK' A
#
# COMPACT_ATOMS: atom_id res chain seq x y z
N MET A 1 -17.70 7.38 -3.76
CA MET A 1 -16.26 7.05 -3.65
C MET A 1 -15.88 6.96 -2.18
N SER A 2 -15.07 5.97 -1.76
CA SER A 2 -14.56 5.91 -0.38
C SER A 2 -13.72 7.15 -0.11
N ARG A 3 -13.93 7.79 1.04
CA ARG A 3 -13.10 8.90 1.50
C ARG A 3 -11.65 8.41 1.59
N PRO A 4 -10.66 9.17 1.09
CA PRO A 4 -9.27 8.77 1.20
C PRO A 4 -8.92 8.60 2.68
N LYS A 5 -8.28 7.47 3.04
CA LYS A 5 -7.79 7.28 4.41
C LYS A 5 -6.75 8.35 4.70
N THR A 6 -6.93 9.06 5.81
CA THR A 6 -5.98 10.05 6.32
C THR A 6 -4.94 9.29 7.15
N PRO A 7 -3.65 9.40 6.84
CA PRO A 7 -2.60 8.84 7.68
C PRO A 7 -2.59 9.53 9.06
N LEU A 8 -2.03 8.86 10.06
CA LEU A 8 -1.90 9.42 11.41
C LEU A 8 -1.08 10.73 11.42
N VAL A 9 -0.05 10.78 10.56
CA VAL A 9 0.75 11.99 10.28
C VAL A 9 0.32 12.50 8.90
N PRO A 10 -0.49 13.57 8.80
CA PRO A 10 -1.05 14.05 7.53
C PRO A 10 0.01 14.35 6.46
N GLU A 11 1.14 14.91 6.87
CA GLU A 11 2.26 15.31 6.02
C GLU A 11 2.96 14.09 5.38
N ALA A 12 2.85 12.92 5.99
CA ALA A 12 3.47 11.70 5.49
C ALA A 12 2.72 11.10 4.28
N ARG A 13 1.58 11.68 3.87
CA ARG A 13 0.72 11.12 2.81
C ARG A 13 1.48 10.88 1.50
N GLU A 14 2.23 11.85 1.04
CA GLU A 14 2.97 11.75 -0.22
C GLU A 14 4.07 10.68 -0.12
N TRP A 15 4.79 10.67 1.00
CA TRP A 15 5.83 9.69 1.26
C TRP A 15 5.26 8.27 1.34
N LEU A 16 4.15 8.07 2.06
CA LEU A 16 3.45 6.78 2.13
C LEU A 16 2.93 6.31 0.77
N THR A 17 2.57 7.24 -0.11
CA THR A 17 2.15 6.92 -1.47
C THR A 17 3.33 6.40 -2.29
N LYS A 18 4.48 7.09 -2.23
CA LYS A 18 5.74 6.64 -2.87
C LYS A 18 6.18 5.29 -2.32
N PHE A 19 6.17 5.13 -1.00
CA PHE A 19 6.56 3.91 -0.32
C PHE A 19 5.67 2.70 -0.70
N LYS A 20 4.36 2.92 -0.85
CA LYS A 20 3.44 1.90 -1.39
C LYS A 20 3.85 1.46 -2.79
N MET A 21 4.20 2.40 -3.68
CA MET A 21 4.63 2.09 -5.05
C MET A 21 5.93 1.28 -5.06
N GLU A 22 6.90 1.67 -4.22
CA GLU A 22 8.16 0.93 -4.06
C GLU A 22 7.91 -0.51 -3.57
N CYS A 23 7.06 -0.68 -2.56
CA CYS A 23 6.70 -2.00 -2.04
C CYS A 23 5.96 -2.85 -3.09
N ALA A 24 5.07 -2.23 -3.88
CA ALA A 24 4.37 -2.92 -4.97
C ALA A 24 5.34 -3.37 -6.06
N LYS A 25 6.31 -2.51 -6.42
CA LYS A 25 7.37 -2.83 -7.38
C LYS A 25 8.25 -3.97 -6.93
N GLU A 26 8.65 -3.97 -5.66
CA GLU A 26 9.50 -5.01 -5.08
C GLU A 26 8.87 -6.41 -5.18
N ILE A 27 7.55 -6.50 -5.04
CA ILE A 27 6.83 -7.78 -5.09
C ILE A 27 6.21 -8.08 -6.46
N GLY A 28 6.35 -7.20 -7.47
CA GLY A 28 5.76 -7.39 -8.81
C GLY A 28 4.25 -7.18 -8.89
N HIS A 29 3.67 -6.35 -8.02
CA HIS A 29 2.22 -6.08 -7.92
C HIS A 29 1.85 -4.65 -8.38
N GLU A 30 2.69 -3.99 -9.18
CA GLU A 30 2.47 -2.60 -9.63
C GLU A 30 1.15 -2.40 -10.38
N GLN A 31 0.64 -3.40 -11.10
CA GLN A 31 -0.66 -3.34 -11.79
C GLN A 31 -1.87 -3.27 -10.84
N PHE A 32 -1.69 -3.55 -9.55
CA PHE A 32 -2.77 -3.57 -8.56
C PHE A 32 -2.80 -2.31 -7.69
N VAL A 33 -1.86 -1.37 -7.86
CA VAL A 33 -1.93 -0.06 -7.19
C VAL A 33 -2.89 0.87 -7.93
N LYS A 34 -3.59 1.71 -7.17
CA LYS A 34 -4.54 2.69 -7.74
C LYS A 34 -3.84 3.65 -8.72
N GLU A 35 -2.60 3.99 -8.44
CA GLU A 35 -1.82 4.98 -9.20
C GLU A 35 -1.46 4.48 -10.61
N ASN A 36 -1.38 3.15 -10.83
CA ASN A 36 -1.13 2.56 -12.15
C ASN A 36 -2.38 1.93 -12.77
N ASN A 37 -3.46 1.80 -12.00
CA ASN A 37 -4.68 1.14 -12.44
C ASN A 37 -5.90 1.85 -11.83
N ASP A 38 -6.60 2.64 -12.66
CA ASP A 38 -7.79 3.38 -12.27
C ASP A 38 -9.09 2.56 -12.46
N HIS A 39 -8.99 1.23 -12.63
CA HIS A 39 -10.15 0.36 -12.68
C HIS A 39 -10.90 0.46 -11.34
N TYR A 40 -12.21 0.70 -11.43
CA TYR A 40 -13.10 0.71 -10.28
C TYR A 40 -13.09 -0.64 -9.56
N LYS A 41 -12.45 -0.70 -8.40
CA LYS A 41 -12.33 -1.91 -7.58
C LYS A 41 -13.59 -2.27 -6.77
N GLY A 42 -14.67 -1.50 -6.90
CA GLY A 42 -15.91 -1.72 -6.16
C GLY A 42 -16.73 -2.91 -6.68
N ASP A 43 -16.52 -3.30 -7.95
CA ASP A 43 -17.18 -4.46 -8.55
C ASP A 43 -16.43 -5.78 -8.25
N LEU A 44 -15.19 -5.68 -7.74
CA LEU A 44 -14.38 -6.84 -7.39
C LEU A 44 -14.83 -7.42 -6.04
N THR A 45 -14.80 -8.76 -5.94
CA THR A 45 -15.07 -9.42 -4.66
C THR A 45 -14.04 -9.01 -3.61
N SER A 46 -14.45 -9.01 -2.33
CA SER A 46 -13.53 -8.73 -1.21
C SER A 46 -12.33 -9.68 -1.20
N ALA A 47 -12.54 -10.95 -1.58
CA ALA A 47 -11.47 -11.94 -1.68
C ALA A 47 -10.45 -11.57 -2.77
N GLN A 48 -10.90 -11.09 -3.93
CA GLN A 48 -10.01 -10.67 -5.00
C GLN A 48 -9.23 -9.41 -4.62
N ASN A 49 -9.89 -8.39 -4.08
CA ASN A 49 -9.24 -7.18 -3.57
C ASN A 49 -8.16 -7.51 -2.52
N GLY A 50 -8.44 -8.48 -1.63
CA GLY A 50 -7.47 -8.99 -0.66
C GLY A 50 -6.27 -9.69 -1.29
N ARG A 51 -6.48 -10.54 -2.31
CA ARG A 51 -5.39 -11.24 -3.01
C ARG A 51 -4.50 -10.30 -3.82
N GLU A 52 -5.08 -9.30 -4.47
CA GLU A 52 -4.35 -8.36 -5.32
C GLU A 52 -3.62 -7.28 -4.51
N GLY A 53 -4.34 -6.62 -3.59
CA GLY A 53 -3.84 -5.47 -2.83
C GLY A 53 -3.24 -5.81 -1.46
N GLY A 54 -3.64 -6.92 -0.85
CA GLY A 54 -3.16 -7.35 0.46
C GLY A 54 -1.64 -7.53 0.55
N PRO A 55 -0.99 -8.22 -0.42
CA PRO A 55 0.46 -8.38 -0.42
C PRO A 55 1.24 -7.06 -0.40
N ILE A 56 0.75 -6.02 -1.09
CA ILE A 56 1.38 -4.68 -1.10
C ILE A 56 1.36 -4.09 0.32
N GLY A 57 0.20 -4.11 0.97
CA GLY A 57 0.06 -3.62 2.35
C GLY A 57 0.90 -4.42 3.35
N GLY A 58 0.96 -5.75 3.18
CA GLY A 58 1.81 -6.62 3.99
C GLY A 58 3.30 -6.27 3.86
N GLN A 59 3.77 -6.02 2.64
CA GLN A 59 5.15 -5.61 2.39
C GLN A 59 5.47 -4.24 3.00
N MET A 60 4.55 -3.27 2.92
CA MET A 60 4.71 -1.97 3.57
C MET A 60 4.91 -2.14 5.08
N VAL A 61 4.03 -2.90 5.75
CA VAL A 61 4.11 -3.12 7.20
C VAL A 61 5.41 -3.84 7.57
N LYS A 62 5.80 -4.88 6.82
CA LYS A 62 7.04 -5.62 7.03
C LYS A 62 8.26 -4.69 7.04
N ARG A 63 8.39 -3.83 6.03
CA ARG A 63 9.50 -2.87 5.92
C ARG A 63 9.46 -1.77 6.98
N MET A 64 8.27 -1.30 7.35
CA MET A 64 8.12 -0.32 8.44
C MET A 64 8.58 -0.89 9.79
N ILE A 65 8.21 -2.15 10.09
CA ILE A 65 8.65 -2.83 11.32
C ILE A 65 10.17 -3.04 11.29
N GLU A 66 10.72 -3.52 10.18
CA GLU A 66 12.18 -3.70 10.03
C GLU A 66 12.95 -2.38 10.25
N PHE A 67 12.45 -1.27 9.72
CA PHE A 67 13.03 0.05 9.95
C PHE A 67 12.96 0.45 11.43
N ALA A 68 11.80 0.29 12.08
CA ALA A 68 11.63 0.60 13.49
C ALA A 68 12.57 -0.24 14.38
N GLU A 69 12.67 -1.54 14.14
CA GLU A 69 13.56 -2.45 14.86
C GLU A 69 15.04 -2.06 14.72
N ARG A 70 15.44 -1.53 13.56
CA ARG A 70 16.81 -1.03 13.33
C ARG A 70 17.08 0.31 14.02
N SER A 71 16.09 1.20 14.08
CA SER A 71 16.22 2.53 14.71
C SER A 71 16.16 2.48 16.24
N MET A 72 15.64 1.40 16.81
CA MET A 72 15.58 1.19 18.27
C MET A 72 16.82 0.50 18.85
N LYS A 73 17.74 0.04 17.99
CA LYS A 73 19.05 -0.50 18.38
C LYS A 73 20.07 0.62 18.45
#